data_AF-A0A7R7VV79-F1
#
_entry.id   AF-A0A7R7VV79-F1
#
_cell.length_a   1.000
_cell.length_b   1.000
_cell.length_c   1.000
_cell.angle_alpha   90.00
_cell.angle_beta   90.00
_cell.angle_gamma   90.00
#
_symmetry.space_group_name_H-M   'P 1'
#
loop_
_entity.id
_entity.type
_entity.pdbx_description
1 polymer ?
#
loop_
_entity_poly.entity_id
_entity_poly.type
_entity_poly.pdbx_seq_one_letter_code
_entity_poly.pdbx_strand_id
1 'polypeptide(L)'
;MENTFISEDPGFILQDDLFRSIETDLSQPQQEKEENILIQLSDASTKPLKVLKLEYTSDLPEYPSTDPNGYGYVINVPPNQQRETVEDMVNSIQYCVRQNYRNRPSSHSSFLGTSYTSSSYRCSGIKICEYAGIQLKNMHHTHVTDDLWTILQDIRQRIHEMERDTTKDAAYRFYRSAKNLFKNQLSCYHFQNSCQPKLTQSSIPNPLGGFDFYVRCINAPSDPAGHYTYRVPKNGSVHLQFLEGLLNNEIIMDMEECGAVESIKSKSLYCAYDHPQGPGKLVHAKCNVTFHWLIPTDLSQNPYFVFMSHGVHTHVPPPPRKAPAKIMNGILQLINQARSPSLTLGTFLKSPALQSFCAEHNCHTIQQIHESFSNMDPIQAVIRKQRLLHYPAGQNVNGVMFELGKNKDLQVSTS
;
A
#
# COMPACT_ATOMS: atom_id res chain seq x y z
N MET A 1 -2.89 62.51 -58.72
CA MET A 1 -2.13 62.08 -57.54
C MET A 1 -1.54 60.73 -57.92
N GLU A 2 -0.54 60.70 -58.82
CA GLU A 2 0.90 60.92 -58.52
C GLU A 2 1.42 59.78 -57.62
N ASN A 3 2.21 58.84 -58.17
CA ASN A 3 3.69 58.87 -58.24
C ASN A 3 4.34 58.83 -56.84
N THR A 4 5.36 58.03 -56.47
CA THR A 4 6.34 57.11 -57.14
C THR A 4 7.16 56.41 -56.02
N PHE A 5 7.74 55.20 -56.08
CA PHE A 5 7.77 54.08 -57.05
C PHE A 5 8.33 52.79 -56.35
N ILE A 6 9.07 51.93 -57.09
CA ILE A 6 9.85 50.70 -56.72
C ILE A 6 9.02 49.41 -56.77
N SER A 7 8.82 48.78 -57.94
CA SER A 7 9.75 48.03 -58.82
C SER A 7 10.12 46.63 -58.31
N GLU A 8 9.40 45.63 -58.81
CA GLU A 8 9.89 44.25 -58.94
C GLU A 8 9.92 43.93 -60.44
N ASP A 9 11.09 43.55 -60.95
CA ASP A 9 11.32 43.06 -62.31
C ASP A 9 11.81 41.59 -62.19
N PRO A 10 11.48 40.69 -63.12
CA PRO A 10 11.44 39.25 -62.83
C PRO A 10 12.78 38.54 -63.02
N GLY A 11 13.02 37.52 -62.21
CA GLY A 11 14.19 36.66 -62.36
C GLY A 11 14.02 35.26 -61.76
N PHE A 12 14.22 34.24 -62.59
CA PHE A 12 14.55 32.86 -62.21
C PHE A 12 13.47 32.00 -61.53
N ILE A 13 12.50 31.56 -62.34
CA ILE A 13 11.91 30.22 -62.18
C ILE A 13 13.02 29.21 -62.55
N LEU A 14 13.73 28.64 -61.57
CA LEU A 14 14.58 27.44 -61.69
C LEU A 14 15.19 27.05 -60.31
N GLN A 15 14.38 26.79 -59.28
CA GLN A 15 14.89 26.28 -57.99
C GLN A 15 13.96 25.35 -57.17
N ASP A 16 12.66 25.28 -57.44
CA ASP A 16 11.71 24.49 -56.63
C ASP A 16 11.87 22.95 -56.75
N ASP A 17 12.37 22.45 -57.88
CA ASP A 17 12.48 21.00 -58.11
C ASP A 17 13.71 20.34 -57.44
N LEU A 18 14.72 21.13 -57.02
CA LEU A 18 15.88 20.58 -56.29
C LEU A 18 15.66 20.55 -54.77
N PHE A 19 14.85 21.46 -54.22
CA PHE A 19 14.51 21.46 -52.80
C PHE A 19 13.56 20.31 -52.43
N ARG A 20 12.61 19.95 -53.31
CA ARG A 20 11.73 18.78 -53.09
C ARG A 20 12.49 17.44 -53.01
N SER A 21 13.62 17.31 -53.71
CA SER A 21 14.49 16.13 -53.60
C SER A 21 15.33 16.07 -52.31
N ILE A 22 15.42 17.14 -51.53
CA ILE A 22 16.18 17.18 -50.27
C ILE A 22 15.24 17.13 -49.05
N GLU A 23 14.06 17.73 -49.12
CA GLU A 23 13.06 17.68 -48.03
C GLU A 23 12.39 16.30 -47.85
N THR A 24 12.47 15.43 -48.87
CA THR A 24 11.92 14.07 -48.80
C THR A 24 12.83 13.08 -48.03
N ASP A 25 14.10 13.42 -47.79
CA ASP A 25 15.09 12.56 -47.11
C ASP A 25 15.38 12.92 -45.64
N LEU A 26 14.69 13.94 -45.08
CA LEU A 26 14.92 14.40 -43.69
C LEU A 26 13.66 14.40 -42.79
N SER A 27 12.58 13.74 -43.20
CA SER A 27 11.31 13.73 -42.45
C SER A 27 10.68 12.34 -42.26
N GLN A 28 11.50 11.29 -42.21
CA GLN A 28 11.19 10.16 -41.35
C GLN A 28 11.95 10.35 -40.03
N PRO A 29 11.28 10.42 -38.86
CA PRO A 29 11.97 10.03 -37.65
C PRO A 29 12.35 8.57 -37.86
N GLN A 30 13.65 8.31 -37.99
CA GLN A 30 14.17 6.98 -37.75
C GLN A 30 13.78 6.64 -36.32
N GLN A 31 12.65 5.93 -36.17
CA GLN A 31 12.53 4.97 -35.11
C GLN A 31 13.70 4.01 -35.34
N GLU A 32 14.82 4.31 -34.69
CA GLU A 32 15.74 3.28 -34.29
C GLU A 32 14.86 2.19 -33.70
N LYS A 33 14.75 1.09 -34.44
CA LYS A 33 14.39 -0.18 -33.83
C LYS A 33 15.57 -0.47 -32.93
N GLU A 34 15.51 0.03 -31.70
CA GLU A 34 16.21 -0.59 -30.58
C GLU A 34 15.80 -2.06 -30.66
N GLU A 35 16.66 -2.88 -31.25
CA GLU A 35 16.56 -4.31 -31.07
C GLU A 35 16.62 -4.50 -29.56
N ASN A 36 15.54 -5.02 -28.98
CA ASN A 36 15.42 -5.22 -27.55
C ASN A 36 16.41 -6.32 -27.12
N ILE A 37 17.69 -5.98 -27.03
CA ILE A 37 18.80 -6.87 -26.69
C ILE A 37 18.62 -7.29 -25.24
N LEU A 38 18.04 -8.47 -25.05
CA LEU A 38 17.78 -9.01 -23.72
C LEU A 38 19.09 -9.50 -23.09
N ILE A 39 19.54 -8.81 -22.06
CA ILE A 39 20.72 -9.15 -21.25
C ILE A 39 20.43 -10.47 -20.53
N GLN A 40 21.22 -11.51 -20.82
CA GLN A 40 21.09 -12.81 -20.16
C GLN A 40 21.79 -12.80 -18.81
N LEU A 41 21.04 -13.14 -17.75
CA LEU A 41 21.49 -13.15 -16.36
C LEU A 41 21.65 -14.57 -15.80
N SER A 42 21.06 -15.58 -16.45
CA SER A 42 21.32 -17.00 -16.13
C SER A 42 21.37 -17.90 -17.36
N ASP A 43 22.16 -18.97 -17.26
CA ASP A 43 22.43 -19.91 -18.35
C ASP A 43 21.56 -21.18 -18.26
N ALA A 44 20.34 -21.02 -17.74
CA ALA A 44 19.40 -22.12 -17.60
C ALA A 44 18.90 -22.60 -18.98
N SER A 45 19.10 -23.87 -19.29
CA SER A 45 18.88 -24.44 -20.63
C SER A 45 17.44 -24.36 -21.17
N THR A 46 16.43 -24.31 -20.30
CA THR A 46 15.01 -24.32 -20.71
C THR A 46 14.33 -22.96 -20.61
N LYS A 47 14.72 -22.14 -19.63
CA LYS A 47 14.19 -20.78 -19.37
C LYS A 47 15.29 -19.92 -18.75
N PRO A 48 16.23 -19.41 -19.57
CA PRO A 48 17.24 -18.46 -19.09
C PRO A 48 16.54 -17.19 -18.61
N LEU A 49 17.01 -16.63 -17.49
CA LEU A 49 16.52 -15.36 -17.00
C LEU A 49 17.19 -14.24 -17.80
N LYS A 50 16.40 -13.36 -18.39
CA LYS A 50 16.86 -12.22 -19.18
C LYS A 50 16.10 -10.95 -18.80
N VAL A 51 16.72 -9.79 -19.00
CA VAL A 51 16.08 -8.47 -18.79
C VAL A 51 16.35 -7.57 -19.99
N LEU A 52 15.43 -6.65 -20.26
CA LEU A 52 15.63 -5.58 -21.24
C LEU A 52 16.46 -4.43 -20.64
N LYS A 53 16.23 -4.10 -19.37
CA LYS A 53 16.92 -3.01 -18.66
C LYS A 53 17.66 -3.55 -17.45
N LEU A 54 18.86 -3.04 -17.20
CA LEU A 54 19.69 -3.41 -16.06
C LEU A 54 20.34 -2.16 -15.46
N GLU A 55 20.07 -1.91 -14.19
CA GLU A 55 20.53 -0.74 -13.44
C GLU A 55 21.52 -1.17 -12.34
N TYR A 56 22.54 -0.36 -12.06
CA TYR A 56 23.48 -0.59 -10.95
C TYR A 56 23.14 0.36 -9.81
N THR A 57 22.73 -0.18 -8.65
CA THR A 57 22.26 0.62 -7.51
C THR A 57 22.96 0.22 -6.21
N SER A 58 22.93 1.11 -5.20
CA SER A 58 23.50 0.84 -3.87
C SER A 58 22.50 0.24 -2.88
N ASP A 59 21.21 0.20 -3.24
CA ASP A 59 20.12 -0.41 -2.47
C ASP A 59 19.00 -0.85 -3.43
N LEU A 60 18.08 -1.70 -2.97
CA LEU A 60 16.90 -2.10 -3.75
C LEU A 60 15.77 -1.09 -3.53
N PRO A 61 15.20 -0.48 -4.58
CA PRO A 61 14.06 0.44 -4.42
C PRO A 61 12.86 -0.24 -3.73
N GLU A 62 12.13 0.53 -2.92
CA GLU A 62 10.94 0.04 -2.20
C GLU A 62 9.82 -0.46 -3.13
N TYR A 63 9.71 0.19 -4.30
CA TYR A 63 8.90 -0.25 -5.42
C TYR A 63 9.83 -0.52 -6.60
N PRO A 64 10.44 -1.71 -6.72
CA PRO A 64 11.30 -2.02 -7.84
C PRO A 64 10.54 -1.84 -9.16
N SER A 65 11.19 -1.22 -10.14
CA SER A 65 10.70 -1.13 -11.50
C SER A 65 10.44 -2.52 -12.08
N THR A 66 9.55 -2.58 -13.06
CA THR A 66 9.13 -3.79 -13.76
C THR A 66 9.02 -3.53 -15.26
N ASP A 67 9.14 -4.56 -16.07
CA ASP A 67 8.97 -4.46 -17.52
C ASP A 67 8.44 -5.80 -18.07
N PRO A 68 7.57 -5.83 -19.10
CA PRO A 68 7.17 -7.06 -19.78
C PRO A 68 8.35 -7.97 -20.19
N ASN A 69 9.45 -7.37 -20.65
CA ASN A 69 10.66 -8.05 -21.12
C ASN A 69 11.75 -8.16 -20.02
N GLY A 70 11.48 -7.61 -18.84
CA GLY A 70 12.30 -7.74 -17.64
C GLY A 70 13.08 -6.47 -17.29
N TYR A 71 13.06 -6.11 -16.01
CA TYR A 71 13.89 -5.07 -15.41
C TYR A 71 14.82 -5.70 -14.38
N GLY A 72 16.08 -5.28 -14.32
CA GLY A 72 17.09 -5.81 -13.41
C GLY A 72 17.81 -4.72 -12.60
N TYR A 73 18.22 -5.09 -11.39
CA TYR A 73 19.08 -4.31 -10.51
C TYR A 73 20.30 -5.14 -10.10
N VAL A 74 21.50 -4.59 -10.26
CA VAL A 74 22.75 -5.13 -9.73
C VAL A 74 23.11 -4.33 -8.48
N ILE A 75 23.11 -4.99 -7.32
CA ILE A 75 23.24 -4.33 -6.01
C ILE A 75 24.46 -4.87 -5.29
N ASN A 76 25.31 -3.98 -4.80
CA ASN A 76 26.48 -4.34 -4.00
C ASN A 76 26.07 -4.85 -2.62
N VAL A 77 26.70 -5.94 -2.17
CA VAL A 77 26.62 -6.48 -0.81
C VAL A 77 27.99 -6.28 -0.16
N PRO A 78 28.15 -5.27 0.73
CA PRO A 78 29.42 -5.03 1.41
C PRO A 78 29.99 -6.28 2.10
N PRO A 79 31.32 -6.49 2.15
CA PRO A 79 31.94 -7.73 2.65
C PRO A 79 31.58 -8.15 4.09
N ASN A 80 31.10 -7.21 4.90
CA ASN A 80 30.66 -7.44 6.27
C ASN A 80 29.18 -7.89 6.38
N GLN A 81 28.46 -7.96 5.27
CA GLN A 81 27.05 -8.35 5.20
C GLN A 81 26.90 -9.80 4.74
N GLN A 82 25.83 -10.45 5.20
CA GLN A 82 25.59 -11.87 4.95
C GLN A 82 24.40 -12.04 4.00
N ARG A 83 24.12 -13.29 3.62
CA ARG A 83 23.00 -13.67 2.75
C ARG A 83 21.66 -13.13 3.26
N GLU A 84 21.50 -13.11 4.57
CA GLU A 84 20.36 -12.59 5.33
C GLU A 84 20.09 -11.12 4.97
N THR A 85 21.12 -10.31 4.74
CA THR A 85 20.95 -8.89 4.37
C THR A 85 20.33 -8.72 2.98
N VAL A 86 20.67 -9.59 2.02
CA VAL A 86 20.01 -9.64 0.71
C VAL A 86 18.54 -10.06 0.86
N GLU A 87 18.25 -11.04 1.72
CA GLU A 87 16.88 -11.44 1.98
C GLU A 87 16.09 -10.33 2.69
N ASP A 88 16.69 -9.55 3.59
CA ASP A 88 16.06 -8.40 4.25
C ASP A 88 15.75 -7.27 3.24
N MET A 89 16.69 -6.94 2.34
CA MET A 89 16.45 -6.00 1.23
C MET A 89 15.24 -6.44 0.39
N VAL A 90 15.25 -7.67 -0.12
CA VAL A 90 14.15 -8.23 -0.93
C VAL A 90 12.84 -8.34 -0.15
N ASN A 91 12.88 -8.62 1.16
CA ASN A 91 11.69 -8.66 2.00
C ASN A 91 11.11 -7.27 2.29
N SER A 92 11.91 -6.20 2.18
CA SER A 92 11.50 -4.82 2.46
C SER A 92 10.68 -4.13 1.35
N ILE A 93 10.69 -4.66 0.11
CA ILE A 93 9.90 -4.10 -1.01
C ILE A 93 8.40 -4.05 -0.67
N GLN A 94 7.68 -2.98 -1.01
CA GLN A 94 6.30 -2.77 -0.55
C GLN A 94 5.29 -3.72 -1.20
N TYR A 95 5.62 -4.31 -2.35
CA TYR A 95 4.75 -5.27 -3.01
C TYR A 95 4.43 -6.49 -2.14
N CYS A 96 3.16 -6.86 -2.15
CA CYS A 96 2.69 -8.08 -1.53
C CYS A 96 3.17 -9.28 -2.36
N VAL A 97 3.97 -10.17 -1.75
CA VAL A 97 4.60 -11.29 -2.44
C VAL A 97 4.17 -12.65 -1.86
N ARG A 98 4.17 -13.66 -2.73
CA ARG A 98 4.10 -15.10 -2.39
C ARG A 98 5.36 -15.77 -2.93
N GLN A 99 5.93 -16.70 -2.16
CA GLN A 99 7.10 -17.45 -2.59
C GLN A 99 6.75 -18.53 -3.61
N ASN A 100 7.52 -18.57 -4.71
CA ASN A 100 7.48 -19.62 -5.71
C ASN A 100 8.49 -20.72 -5.35
N TYR A 101 9.74 -20.32 -5.10
CA TYR A 101 10.83 -21.16 -4.62
C TYR A 101 11.90 -20.33 -3.89
N ARG A 102 12.78 -20.99 -3.13
CA ARG A 102 13.87 -20.36 -2.37
C ARG A 102 15.18 -21.12 -2.59
N ASN A 103 16.29 -20.40 -2.68
CA ASN A 103 17.66 -20.89 -2.60
C ASN A 103 17.97 -22.10 -3.52
N ARG A 104 17.37 -22.14 -4.71
CA ARG A 104 17.61 -23.18 -5.71
C ARG A 104 19.03 -23.00 -6.28
N PRO A 105 19.95 -23.95 -6.10
CA PRO A 105 21.31 -23.85 -6.63
C PRO A 105 21.32 -23.89 -8.15
N SER A 106 22.35 -23.33 -8.77
CA SER A 106 22.57 -23.33 -10.21
C SER A 106 24.07 -23.26 -10.51
N SER A 107 24.51 -24.06 -11.48
CA SER A 107 25.93 -24.37 -11.68
C SER A 107 26.77 -23.16 -12.09
N HIS A 108 26.24 -22.28 -12.95
CA HIS A 108 26.96 -21.12 -13.45
C HIS A 108 26.00 -20.05 -13.99
N SER A 109 26.37 -18.78 -13.84
CA SER A 109 25.85 -17.65 -14.63
C SER A 109 27.03 -16.92 -15.25
N SER A 110 27.03 -16.82 -16.57
CA SER A 110 28.02 -16.09 -17.37
C SER A 110 28.04 -14.60 -17.03
N PHE A 111 26.91 -14.04 -16.57
CA PHE A 111 26.82 -12.65 -16.09
C PHE A 111 27.52 -12.45 -14.73
N LEU A 112 27.34 -13.39 -13.80
CA LEU A 112 27.98 -13.34 -12.48
C LEU A 112 29.42 -13.92 -12.48
N GLY A 113 29.83 -14.59 -13.57
CA GLY A 113 31.10 -15.32 -13.67
C GLY A 113 31.23 -16.51 -12.70
N THR A 114 30.15 -16.91 -12.00
CA THR A 114 30.22 -17.90 -10.92
C THR A 114 28.91 -18.67 -10.73
N SER A 115 28.96 -19.71 -9.88
CA SER A 115 27.78 -20.43 -9.40
C SER A 115 26.95 -19.55 -8.48
N TYR A 116 25.63 -19.77 -8.46
CA TYR A 116 24.71 -18.95 -7.69
C TYR A 116 23.55 -19.76 -7.14
N THR A 117 22.85 -19.15 -6.18
CA THR A 117 21.55 -19.62 -5.70
C THR A 117 20.46 -18.64 -6.12
N SER A 118 19.32 -19.16 -6.57
CA SER A 118 18.19 -18.36 -7.02
C SER A 118 16.97 -18.53 -6.15
N SER A 119 16.23 -17.45 -5.97
CA SER A 119 14.93 -17.42 -5.31
C SER A 119 13.92 -16.70 -6.18
N SER A 120 12.63 -16.94 -5.96
CA SER A 120 11.57 -16.27 -6.72
C SER A 120 10.32 -16.01 -5.89
N TYR A 121 9.79 -14.81 -6.07
CA TYR A 121 8.50 -14.36 -5.59
C TYR A 121 7.57 -14.08 -6.77
N ARG A 122 6.26 -14.18 -6.52
CA ARG A 122 5.23 -13.61 -7.39
C ARG A 122 4.50 -12.53 -6.61
N CYS A 123 4.19 -11.42 -7.27
CA CYS A 123 3.30 -10.42 -6.72
C CYS A 123 1.90 -11.05 -6.52
N SER A 124 1.45 -11.05 -5.28
CA SER A 124 0.12 -11.53 -4.88
C SER A 124 -0.98 -10.52 -5.18
N GLY A 125 -0.64 -9.30 -5.63
CA GLY A 125 -1.60 -8.20 -5.79
C GLY A 125 -2.10 -7.64 -4.46
N ILE A 126 -3.27 -6.99 -4.48
CA ILE A 126 -3.83 -6.21 -3.36
C ILE A 126 -5.28 -6.60 -3.05
N LYS A 127 -5.78 -6.13 -1.92
CA LYS A 127 -7.21 -6.00 -1.64
C LYS A 127 -7.66 -4.58 -1.99
N ILE A 128 -8.78 -4.45 -2.68
CA ILE A 128 -9.39 -3.17 -3.05
C ILE A 128 -10.89 -3.21 -2.77
N CYS A 129 -11.50 -2.10 -2.35
CA CYS A 129 -12.95 -2.05 -2.12
C CYS A 129 -13.74 -2.36 -3.40
N GLU A 130 -14.85 -3.08 -3.30
CA GLU A 130 -15.72 -3.37 -4.46
C GLU A 130 -16.32 -2.10 -5.08
N TYR A 131 -16.53 -1.05 -4.27
CA TYR A 131 -16.95 0.28 -4.72
C TYR A 131 -15.78 1.17 -5.17
N ALA A 132 -14.56 0.63 -5.29
CA ALA A 132 -13.43 1.47 -5.67
C ALA A 132 -13.58 2.09 -7.06
N GLY A 133 -13.07 3.31 -7.22
CA GLY A 133 -13.21 4.06 -8.46
C GLY A 133 -12.60 3.34 -9.65
N ILE A 134 -13.20 3.53 -10.84
CA ILE A 134 -12.80 2.77 -12.05
C ILE A 134 -11.33 2.98 -12.42
N GLN A 135 -10.79 4.17 -12.13
CA GLN A 135 -9.39 4.53 -12.36
C GLN A 135 -8.43 3.71 -11.46
N LEU A 136 -8.81 3.42 -10.21
CA LEU A 136 -8.00 2.57 -9.32
C LEU A 136 -8.08 1.09 -9.73
N LYS A 137 -9.25 0.63 -10.18
CA LYS A 137 -9.45 -0.76 -10.63
C LYS A 137 -8.68 -1.10 -11.90
N ASN A 138 -8.59 -0.15 -12.83
CA ASN A 138 -7.93 -0.32 -14.13
C ASN A 138 -6.50 0.25 -14.16
N MET A 139 -5.91 0.59 -13.01
CA MET A 139 -4.55 1.13 -12.97
C MET A 139 -3.52 0.04 -13.32
N HIS A 140 -2.65 0.40 -14.26
CA HIS A 140 -1.49 -0.39 -14.65
C HIS A 140 -0.23 0.45 -14.48
N HIS A 141 0.84 -0.14 -13.93
CA HIS A 141 2.12 0.54 -13.80
C HIS A 141 3.29 -0.42 -13.92
N THR A 142 4.40 0.12 -14.43
CA THR A 142 5.71 -0.54 -14.46
C THR A 142 6.69 0.07 -13.45
N HIS A 143 6.55 1.38 -13.21
CA HIS A 143 7.38 2.20 -12.35
C HIS A 143 6.46 2.98 -11.38
N VAL A 144 6.96 3.36 -10.22
CA VAL A 144 6.23 4.21 -9.25
C VAL A 144 7.00 5.51 -9.11
N THR A 145 6.44 6.58 -9.67
CA THR A 145 7.01 7.95 -9.67
C THR A 145 6.21 8.87 -8.75
N ASP A 146 6.77 10.03 -8.43
CA ASP A 146 6.08 11.07 -7.65
C ASP A 146 4.82 11.60 -8.37
N ASP A 147 4.84 11.62 -9.71
CA ASP A 147 3.65 11.89 -10.51
C ASP A 147 2.54 10.83 -10.28
N LEU A 148 2.91 9.55 -10.20
CA LEU A 148 1.95 8.48 -9.92
C LEU A 148 1.38 8.61 -8.51
N TRP A 149 2.18 9.03 -7.52
CA TRP A 149 1.69 9.35 -6.18
C TRP A 149 0.73 10.54 -6.17
N THR A 150 1.06 11.59 -6.91
CA THR A 150 0.19 12.77 -7.07
C THR A 150 -1.14 12.39 -7.73
N ILE A 151 -1.11 11.58 -8.79
CA ILE A 151 -2.31 11.02 -9.45
C ILE A 151 -3.12 10.17 -8.46
N LEU A 152 -2.48 9.31 -7.66
CA LEU A 152 -3.18 8.49 -6.66
C LEU A 152 -3.80 9.34 -5.54
N GLN A 153 -3.14 10.43 -5.14
CA GLN A 153 -3.64 11.35 -4.11
C GLN A 153 -4.83 12.17 -4.63
N ASP A 154 -4.74 12.71 -5.85
CA ASP A 154 -5.82 13.43 -6.52
C ASP A 154 -7.03 12.52 -6.83
N ILE A 155 -6.81 11.28 -7.31
CA ILE A 155 -7.89 10.29 -7.43
C ILE A 155 -8.57 10.06 -6.07
N ARG A 156 -7.79 9.91 -4.99
CA ARG A 156 -8.33 9.71 -3.62
C ARG A 156 -9.04 10.95 -3.06
N GLN A 157 -8.72 12.16 -3.52
CA GLN A 157 -9.42 13.40 -3.16
C GLN A 157 -10.69 13.62 -3.98
N ARG A 158 -10.71 13.18 -5.25
CA ARG A 158 -11.87 13.26 -6.15
C ARG A 158 -12.91 12.17 -5.89
N ILE A 159 -12.48 11.04 -5.34
CA ILE A 159 -13.34 10.04 -4.70
C ILE A 159 -14.08 10.75 -3.56
N HIS A 160 -15.40 10.87 -3.70
CA HIS A 160 -16.27 11.62 -2.79
C HIS A 160 -15.99 11.23 -1.33
N GLU A 161 -15.50 12.18 -0.54
CA GLU A 161 -15.37 11.98 0.89
C GLU A 161 -16.76 11.69 1.49
N MET A 162 -16.82 10.62 2.28
CA MET A 162 -17.92 10.24 3.15
C MET A 162 -18.66 11.48 3.71
N GLU A 163 -19.99 11.41 3.74
CA GLU A 163 -20.86 12.40 4.37
C GLU A 163 -20.31 12.80 5.76
N ARG A 164 -19.71 14.00 5.83
CA ARG A 164 -18.95 14.46 7.00
C ARG A 164 -19.86 14.73 8.21
N ASP A 165 -21.16 14.85 7.99
CA ASP A 165 -22.17 14.88 9.04
C ASP A 165 -22.39 13.47 9.62
N THR A 166 -21.81 13.24 10.80
CA THR A 166 -21.92 11.99 11.56
C THR A 166 -23.38 11.62 11.90
N THR A 167 -24.31 12.58 11.92
CA THR A 167 -25.73 12.33 12.18
C THR A 167 -26.46 11.82 10.93
N LYS A 168 -25.98 12.16 9.72
CA LYS A 168 -26.45 11.56 8.47
C LYS A 168 -25.79 10.21 8.18
N ASP A 169 -24.51 10.03 8.52
CA ASP A 169 -23.88 8.68 8.49
C ASP A 169 -24.66 7.71 9.40
N ALA A 170 -25.01 8.15 10.62
CA ALA A 170 -25.91 7.39 11.48
C ALA A 170 -27.28 7.11 10.83
N ALA A 171 -27.88 8.09 10.14
CA ALA A 171 -29.12 7.89 9.38
C ALA A 171 -28.96 6.85 8.25
N TYR A 172 -27.84 6.87 7.51
CA TYR A 172 -27.52 5.83 6.51
C TYR A 172 -27.39 4.45 7.17
N ARG A 173 -26.67 4.32 8.29
CA ARG A 173 -26.56 3.04 9.02
C ARG A 173 -27.94 2.52 9.47
N PHE A 174 -28.81 3.40 9.98
CA PHE A 174 -30.19 3.08 10.34
C PHE A 174 -31.01 2.60 9.12
N TYR A 175 -30.95 3.35 8.02
CA TYR A 175 -31.62 3.02 6.76
C TYR A 175 -31.16 1.67 6.19
N ARG A 176 -29.84 1.45 6.08
CA ARG A 176 -29.23 0.20 5.58
C ARG A 176 -29.64 -0.99 6.44
N SER A 177 -29.57 -0.86 7.77
CA SER A 177 -29.99 -1.91 8.71
C SER A 177 -31.45 -2.32 8.50
N ALA A 178 -32.36 -1.34 8.45
CA ALA A 178 -33.77 -1.58 8.19
C ALA A 178 -34.00 -2.21 6.81
N LYS A 179 -33.52 -1.59 5.71
CA LYS A 179 -33.70 -2.13 4.35
C LYS A 179 -33.12 -3.55 4.20
N ASN A 180 -32.00 -3.87 4.85
CA ASN A 180 -31.41 -5.22 4.80
C ASN A 180 -32.28 -6.26 5.53
N LEU A 181 -32.83 -5.95 6.71
CA LEU A 181 -33.77 -6.83 7.40
C LEU A 181 -35.02 -7.12 6.56
N PHE A 182 -35.59 -6.09 5.92
CA PHE A 182 -36.76 -6.28 5.05
C PHE A 182 -36.41 -7.02 3.75
N LYS A 183 -35.29 -6.71 3.10
CA LYS A 183 -34.82 -7.40 1.88
C LYS A 183 -34.60 -8.90 2.11
N ASN A 184 -34.08 -9.28 3.28
CA ASN A 184 -33.85 -10.68 3.65
C ASN A 184 -35.07 -11.34 4.30
N GLN A 185 -36.22 -10.66 4.37
CA GLN A 185 -37.48 -11.16 4.97
C GLN A 185 -37.39 -11.46 6.47
N LEU A 186 -36.42 -10.86 7.19
CA LEU A 186 -36.15 -11.07 8.61
C LEU A 186 -36.75 -9.99 9.53
N SER A 187 -37.46 -8.99 8.99
CA SER A 187 -37.93 -7.84 9.78
C SER A 187 -39.20 -8.11 10.58
N CYS A 188 -40.08 -9.00 10.11
CA CYS A 188 -41.40 -9.27 10.69
C CYS A 188 -41.57 -10.77 10.95
N TYR A 189 -42.35 -11.14 11.96
CA TYR A 189 -42.59 -12.54 12.33
C TYR A 189 -43.31 -13.32 11.22
N HIS A 190 -44.33 -12.70 10.63
CA HIS A 190 -44.95 -13.16 9.39
C HIS A 190 -44.66 -12.13 8.29
N PHE A 191 -43.53 -12.30 7.61
CA PHE A 191 -43.15 -11.41 6.52
C PHE A 191 -44.12 -11.55 5.33
N GLN A 192 -44.52 -10.41 4.76
CA GLN A 192 -45.41 -10.31 3.62
C GLN A 192 -44.75 -9.46 2.53
N ASN A 193 -45.13 -9.65 1.26
CA ASN A 193 -44.59 -8.83 0.15
C ASN A 193 -44.92 -7.33 0.28
N SER A 194 -45.94 -6.97 1.07
CA SER A 194 -46.29 -5.59 1.43
C SER A 194 -45.41 -5.00 2.55
N CYS A 195 -44.64 -5.81 3.29
CA CYS A 195 -43.81 -5.32 4.38
C CYS A 195 -42.70 -4.39 3.85
N GLN A 196 -42.77 -3.12 4.21
CA GLN A 196 -41.76 -2.10 3.89
C GLN A 196 -41.47 -1.21 5.10
N PRO A 197 -40.21 -0.76 5.31
CA PRO A 197 -39.86 0.15 6.41
C PRO A 197 -40.24 1.58 6.05
N LYS A 198 -40.91 2.28 6.97
CA LYS A 198 -41.28 3.70 6.84
C LYS A 198 -40.91 4.46 8.12
N LEU A 199 -40.40 5.69 7.99
CA LEU A 199 -40.26 6.59 9.14
C LEU A 199 -41.62 7.20 9.49
N THR A 200 -41.93 7.23 10.78
CA THR A 200 -43.26 7.59 11.29
C THR A 200 -43.17 8.20 12.69
N GLN A 201 -43.96 9.22 12.95
CA GLN A 201 -44.10 9.82 14.29
C GLN A 201 -45.07 9.00 15.18
N SER A 202 -44.98 9.14 16.50
CA SER A 202 -45.98 8.62 17.43
C SER A 202 -47.22 9.52 17.43
N SER A 203 -48.41 8.92 17.53
CA SER A 203 -49.66 9.68 17.70
C SER A 203 -49.87 10.15 19.14
N ILE A 204 -49.16 9.53 20.09
CA ILE A 204 -49.24 9.81 21.53
C ILE A 204 -47.94 10.54 21.93
N PRO A 205 -48.01 11.64 22.70
CA PRO A 205 -46.82 12.29 23.25
C PRO A 205 -46.16 11.40 24.31
N ASN A 206 -44.84 11.46 24.42
CA ASN A 206 -44.11 10.75 25.46
C ASN A 206 -44.24 11.47 26.83
N PRO A 207 -43.74 10.91 27.94
CA PRO A 207 -43.85 11.52 29.28
C PRO A 207 -43.23 12.93 29.44
N LEU A 208 -42.46 13.40 28.45
CA LEU A 208 -41.88 14.75 28.40
C LEU A 208 -42.67 15.68 27.45
N GLY A 209 -43.87 15.29 27.01
CA GLY A 209 -44.75 16.06 26.13
C GLY A 209 -44.37 16.04 24.64
N GLY A 210 -43.28 15.37 24.24
CA GLY A 210 -42.80 15.35 22.85
C GLY A 210 -43.10 14.03 22.13
N PHE A 211 -43.39 14.08 20.83
CA PHE A 211 -43.66 12.88 20.02
C PHE A 211 -42.37 12.13 19.63
N ASP A 212 -42.40 10.80 19.64
CA ASP A 212 -41.26 9.93 19.31
C ASP A 212 -41.28 9.51 17.83
N PHE A 213 -40.11 9.31 17.23
CA PHE A 213 -39.99 8.82 15.85
C PHE A 213 -39.62 7.34 15.82
N TYR A 214 -40.21 6.60 14.88
CA TYR A 214 -40.04 5.16 14.72
C TYR A 214 -39.83 4.82 13.24
N VAL A 215 -38.88 3.93 12.98
CA VAL A 215 -38.85 3.16 11.73
C VAL A 215 -39.74 1.94 11.97
N ARG A 216 -40.90 1.86 11.30
CA ARG A 216 -41.84 0.76 11.46
C ARG A 216 -42.25 0.17 10.11
N CYS A 217 -42.69 -1.08 10.10
CA CYS A 217 -43.35 -1.68 8.96
C CYS A 217 -44.65 -0.92 8.65
N ILE A 218 -45.00 -0.73 7.37
CA ILE A 218 -46.29 -0.12 7.00
C ILE A 218 -47.51 -0.89 7.55
N ASN A 219 -47.37 -2.20 7.79
CA ASN A 219 -48.40 -3.07 8.37
C ASN A 219 -48.38 -3.11 9.92
N ALA A 220 -47.42 -2.44 10.58
CA ALA A 220 -47.33 -2.42 12.04
C ALA A 220 -48.57 -1.85 12.77
N PRO A 221 -49.37 -0.91 12.21
CA PRO A 221 -50.60 -0.46 12.87
C PRO A 221 -51.68 -1.54 13.00
N SER A 222 -51.71 -2.55 12.11
CA SER A 222 -52.68 -3.66 12.16
C SER A 222 -52.23 -4.81 13.06
N ASP A 223 -50.92 -5.05 13.17
CA ASP A 223 -50.34 -5.98 14.14
C ASP A 223 -49.00 -5.42 14.65
N PRO A 224 -49.01 -4.70 15.79
CA PRO A 224 -47.80 -4.11 16.37
C PRO A 224 -46.81 -5.15 16.94
N ALA A 225 -47.25 -6.39 17.16
CA ALA A 225 -46.42 -7.44 17.77
C ALA A 225 -45.72 -8.31 16.71
N GLY A 226 -46.39 -8.62 15.60
CA GLY A 226 -45.82 -9.39 14.49
C GLY A 226 -44.93 -8.58 13.54
N HIS A 227 -44.95 -7.25 13.59
CA HIS A 227 -44.25 -6.39 12.63
C HIS A 227 -43.13 -5.51 13.21
N TYR A 228 -42.09 -5.30 12.40
CA TYR A 228 -40.92 -4.48 12.74
C TYR A 228 -41.31 -3.09 13.26
N THR A 229 -40.82 -2.74 14.44
CA THR A 229 -40.90 -1.38 15.00
C THR A 229 -39.61 -1.08 15.78
N TYR A 230 -38.91 -0.01 15.39
CA TYR A 230 -37.68 0.44 16.08
C TYR A 230 -37.75 1.95 16.34
N ARG A 231 -37.44 2.37 17.56
CA ARG A 231 -37.45 3.79 17.98
C ARG A 231 -36.15 4.49 17.58
N VAL A 232 -36.25 5.63 16.90
CA VAL A 232 -35.07 6.44 16.54
C VAL A 232 -34.57 7.21 17.78
N PRO A 233 -33.25 7.25 18.04
CA PRO A 233 -32.68 8.01 19.16
C PRO A 233 -33.03 9.51 19.10
N LYS A 234 -33.38 10.09 20.26
CA LYS A 234 -33.79 11.50 20.41
C LYS A 234 -32.66 12.47 20.77
N ASN A 235 -31.45 11.97 20.97
CA ASN A 235 -30.26 12.72 21.39
C ASN A 235 -29.57 13.49 20.25
N GLY A 236 -30.24 13.71 19.12
CA GLY A 236 -29.66 14.37 17.94
C GLY A 236 -28.63 13.54 17.18
N SER A 237 -28.38 12.27 17.55
CA SER A 237 -27.36 11.44 16.88
C SER A 237 -27.77 10.93 15.49
N VAL A 238 -28.97 11.27 15.00
CA VAL A 238 -29.52 10.84 13.70
C VAL A 238 -30.27 12.00 13.04
N HIS A 239 -29.92 12.34 11.81
CA HIS A 239 -30.54 13.44 11.06
C HIS A 239 -31.96 13.03 10.58
N LEU A 240 -32.99 13.30 11.39
CA LEU A 240 -34.36 12.81 11.17
C LEU A 240 -34.94 13.12 9.78
N GLN A 241 -34.84 14.36 9.30
CA GLN A 241 -35.37 14.75 7.98
C GLN A 241 -34.66 14.03 6.82
N PHE A 242 -33.41 13.61 7.02
CA PHE A 242 -32.64 12.89 6.01
C PHE A 242 -32.99 11.40 6.02
N LEU A 243 -33.12 10.81 7.22
CA LEU A 243 -33.67 9.46 7.39
C LEU A 243 -35.09 9.33 6.84
N GLU A 244 -35.91 10.38 6.99
CA GLU A 244 -37.24 10.45 6.38
C GLU A 244 -37.17 10.42 4.85
N GLY A 245 -36.30 11.25 4.26
CA GLY A 245 -36.08 11.26 2.82
C GLY A 245 -35.64 9.91 2.26
N LEU A 246 -34.73 9.22 2.94
CA LEU A 246 -34.26 7.88 2.57
C LEU A 246 -35.36 6.80 2.66
N LEU A 247 -36.21 6.84 3.69
CA LEU A 247 -37.23 5.80 3.93
C LEU A 247 -38.57 6.06 3.23
N ASN A 248 -38.98 7.32 3.11
CA ASN A 248 -40.34 7.71 2.72
C ASN A 248 -40.42 8.33 1.33
N ASN A 249 -39.37 9.04 0.88
CA ASN A 249 -39.40 9.89 -0.31
C ASN A 249 -38.43 9.42 -1.42
N GLU A 250 -37.89 8.21 -1.29
CA GLU A 250 -36.98 7.56 -2.26
C GLU A 250 -35.84 8.47 -2.76
N ILE A 251 -35.16 9.18 -1.84
CA ILE A 251 -33.91 9.86 -2.18
C ILE A 251 -32.92 8.84 -2.76
N ILE A 252 -32.55 9.04 -4.03
CA ILE A 252 -31.49 8.27 -4.66
C ILE A 252 -30.18 8.63 -3.95
N MET A 253 -29.55 7.63 -3.34
CA MET A 253 -28.23 7.80 -2.75
C MET A 253 -27.21 7.88 -3.89
N ASP A 254 -26.45 8.95 -3.96
CA ASP A 254 -25.29 9.01 -4.86
C ASP A 254 -24.33 7.87 -4.52
N MET A 255 -23.90 7.12 -5.53
CA MET A 255 -22.97 6.02 -5.34
C MET A 255 -21.56 6.56 -5.15
N GLU A 256 -21.09 6.56 -3.90
CA GLU A 256 -19.72 6.92 -3.52
C GLU A 256 -18.71 5.95 -4.17
N GLU A 257 -17.70 6.48 -4.86
CA GLU A 257 -16.50 5.70 -5.20
C GLU A 257 -15.59 5.59 -3.96
N CYS A 258 -14.81 4.51 -3.83
CA CYS A 258 -13.96 4.29 -2.65
C CYS A 258 -12.44 4.27 -2.95
N GLY A 259 -11.65 4.99 -2.16
CA GLY A 259 -10.17 5.01 -2.28
C GLY A 259 -9.43 3.85 -1.60
N ALA A 260 -10.16 2.95 -0.92
CA ALA A 260 -9.57 2.01 0.03
C ALA A 260 -8.83 0.83 -0.63
N VAL A 261 -7.56 0.70 -0.25
CA VAL A 261 -6.64 -0.34 -0.69
C VAL A 261 -5.89 -0.91 0.51
N GLU A 262 -5.86 -2.24 0.58
CA GLU A 262 -5.17 -2.98 1.64
C GLU A 262 -4.19 -4.01 1.08
N SER A 263 -3.22 -4.39 1.92
CA SER A 263 -2.38 -5.57 1.65
C SER A 263 -3.24 -6.83 1.56
N ILE A 264 -2.90 -7.74 0.64
CA ILE A 264 -3.52 -9.07 0.55
C ILE A 264 -3.40 -9.88 1.86
N LYS A 265 -2.39 -9.56 2.71
CA LYS A 265 -2.16 -10.18 4.02
C LYS A 265 -3.12 -9.66 5.11
N SER A 266 -3.87 -8.59 4.84
CA SER A 266 -4.88 -8.09 5.78
C SER A 266 -5.95 -9.14 6.06
N LYS A 267 -6.42 -9.21 7.31
CA LYS A 267 -7.54 -10.07 7.70
C LYS A 267 -8.90 -9.43 7.43
N SER A 268 -8.96 -8.13 7.12
CA SER A 268 -10.21 -7.44 6.78
C SER A 268 -10.90 -8.11 5.59
N LEU A 269 -12.22 -8.32 5.70
CA LEU A 269 -13.08 -8.80 4.62
C LEU A 269 -13.90 -7.68 3.99
N TYR A 270 -14.07 -6.58 4.72
CA TYR A 270 -14.81 -5.39 4.34
C TYR A 270 -13.93 -4.15 4.58
N CYS A 271 -14.28 -3.06 3.89
CA CYS A 271 -13.67 -1.76 4.00
C CYS A 271 -13.83 -1.21 5.43
N ALA A 272 -12.87 -0.36 5.84
CA ALA A 272 -12.97 0.38 7.09
C ALA A 272 -13.89 1.62 6.99
N TYR A 273 -14.22 2.06 5.76
CA TYR A 273 -15.14 3.17 5.50
C TYR A 273 -16.56 2.65 5.29
N ASP A 274 -17.54 3.44 5.73
CA ASP A 274 -18.96 3.20 5.51
C ASP A 274 -19.40 3.81 4.18
N HIS A 275 -19.96 3.01 3.27
CA HIS A 275 -20.44 3.50 1.97
C HIS A 275 -21.97 3.49 1.89
N PRO A 276 -22.63 4.51 1.32
CA PRO A 276 -24.09 4.57 1.13
C PRO A 276 -24.70 3.26 0.59
N GLN A 277 -24.02 2.61 -0.34
CA GLN A 277 -24.41 1.37 -1.01
C GLN A 277 -24.43 0.12 -0.11
N GLY A 278 -23.66 0.10 0.98
CA GLY A 278 -23.48 -1.08 1.83
C GLY A 278 -22.07 -1.24 2.40
N PRO A 279 -21.81 -2.34 3.14
CA PRO A 279 -20.46 -2.68 3.59
C PRO A 279 -19.59 -3.06 2.39
N GLY A 280 -18.62 -2.21 2.04
CA GLY A 280 -17.78 -2.43 0.85
C GLY A 280 -16.86 -3.62 1.01
N LYS A 281 -17.14 -4.74 0.34
CA LYS A 281 -16.31 -5.95 0.39
C LYS A 281 -14.91 -5.67 -0.19
N LEU A 282 -13.88 -6.20 0.45
CA LEU A 282 -12.51 -6.15 -0.07
C LEU A 282 -12.27 -7.30 -1.05
N VAL A 283 -12.16 -6.94 -2.34
CA VAL A 283 -11.97 -7.87 -3.46
C VAL A 283 -10.47 -8.00 -3.80
N HIS A 284 -10.06 -9.18 -4.23
CA HIS A 284 -8.67 -9.45 -4.60
C HIS A 284 -8.37 -8.99 -6.03
N ALA A 285 -7.67 -7.87 -6.17
CA ALA A 285 -7.03 -7.50 -7.43
C ALA A 285 -5.74 -8.32 -7.59
N LYS A 286 -5.77 -9.32 -8.46
CA LYS A 286 -4.66 -10.25 -8.72
C LYS A 286 -3.52 -9.55 -9.46
N CYS A 287 -2.32 -10.13 -9.36
CA CYS A 287 -1.15 -9.69 -10.12
C CYS A 287 -0.40 -10.89 -10.72
N ASN A 288 0.31 -10.62 -11.81
CA ASN A 288 1.10 -11.61 -12.54
C ASN A 288 2.60 -11.32 -12.52
N VAL A 289 3.03 -10.16 -12.01
CA VAL A 289 4.44 -9.79 -11.90
C VAL A 289 5.20 -10.84 -11.08
N THR A 290 6.35 -11.27 -11.61
CA THR A 290 7.29 -12.16 -10.92
C THR A 290 8.57 -11.42 -10.59
N PHE A 291 9.16 -11.75 -9.45
CA PHE A 291 10.46 -11.28 -9.00
C PHE A 291 11.39 -12.49 -8.87
N HIS A 292 12.62 -12.35 -9.31
CA HIS A 292 13.68 -13.34 -9.12
C HIS A 292 14.92 -12.63 -8.57
N TRP A 293 15.74 -13.33 -7.80
CA TRP A 293 17.06 -12.80 -7.45
C TRP A 293 18.10 -13.90 -7.39
N LEU A 294 19.31 -13.55 -7.79
CA LEU A 294 20.48 -14.41 -7.92
C LEU A 294 21.52 -13.92 -6.92
N ILE A 295 21.91 -14.80 -5.99
CA ILE A 295 22.95 -14.55 -4.99
C ILE A 295 24.12 -15.48 -5.33
N PRO A 296 25.31 -14.95 -5.67
CA PRO A 296 26.52 -15.75 -5.83
C PRO A 296 26.75 -16.70 -4.66
N THR A 297 27.37 -17.86 -4.92
CA THR A 297 27.70 -18.82 -3.86
C THR A 297 28.70 -18.26 -2.85
N ASP A 298 29.59 -17.35 -3.29
CA ASP A 298 30.56 -16.64 -2.47
C ASP A 298 30.44 -15.12 -2.68
N LEU A 299 29.83 -14.44 -1.71
CA LEU A 299 29.68 -12.98 -1.69
C LEU A 299 30.97 -12.24 -1.31
N SER A 300 32.00 -12.92 -0.78
CA SER A 300 33.29 -12.28 -0.48
C SER A 300 34.12 -12.05 -1.75
N GLN A 301 33.99 -12.96 -2.74
CA GLN A 301 34.64 -12.87 -4.05
C GLN A 301 33.78 -12.12 -5.07
N ASN A 302 32.45 -12.31 -5.04
CA ASN A 302 31.51 -11.55 -5.88
C ASN A 302 30.49 -10.83 -4.99
N PRO A 303 30.79 -9.59 -4.53
CA PRO A 303 29.96 -8.82 -3.60
C PRO A 303 28.78 -8.14 -4.31
N TYR A 304 28.09 -8.85 -5.21
CA TYR A 304 26.92 -8.34 -5.93
C TYR A 304 25.84 -9.40 -6.00
N PHE A 305 24.59 -9.01 -5.76
CA PHE A 305 23.43 -9.82 -6.11
C PHE A 305 22.63 -9.13 -7.22
N VAL A 306 21.89 -9.93 -7.98
CA VAL A 306 21.05 -9.41 -9.07
C VAL A 306 19.60 -9.66 -8.70
N PHE A 307 18.82 -8.59 -8.55
CA PHE A 307 17.36 -8.65 -8.47
C PHE A 307 16.78 -8.40 -9.87
N MET A 308 15.68 -9.05 -10.20
CA MET A 308 14.98 -8.82 -11.46
C MET A 308 13.48 -9.03 -11.32
N SER A 309 12.72 -8.40 -12.20
CA SER A 309 11.28 -8.40 -12.20
C SER A 309 10.73 -8.49 -13.64
N HIS A 310 9.59 -9.15 -13.80
CA HIS A 310 8.96 -9.36 -15.11
C HIS A 310 7.46 -9.12 -15.06
N GLY A 311 6.93 -8.42 -16.06
CA GLY A 311 5.51 -8.12 -16.25
C GLY A 311 5.14 -6.66 -15.96
N VAL A 312 3.83 -6.42 -15.88
CA VAL A 312 3.23 -5.11 -15.55
C VAL A 312 2.30 -5.31 -14.36
N HIS A 313 2.29 -4.39 -13.40
CA HIS A 313 1.32 -4.45 -12.30
C HIS A 313 -0.09 -4.15 -12.82
N THR A 314 -1.07 -4.91 -12.33
CA THR A 314 -2.49 -4.82 -12.72
C THR A 314 -3.35 -4.38 -11.54
N HIS A 315 -2.80 -3.45 -10.75
CA HIS A 315 -3.37 -2.90 -9.53
C HIS A 315 -2.56 -1.67 -9.13
N VAL A 316 -3.17 -0.73 -8.39
CA VAL A 316 -2.43 0.42 -7.83
C VAL A 316 -1.27 -0.01 -6.93
N PRO A 317 -0.19 0.79 -6.80
CA PRO A 317 0.83 0.60 -5.77
C PRO A 317 0.19 0.44 -4.38
N PRO A 318 0.54 -0.62 -3.61
CA PRO A 318 0.09 -0.71 -2.22
C PRO A 318 0.68 0.45 -1.41
N PRO A 319 -0.02 0.98 -0.38
CA PRO A 319 0.56 1.98 0.51
C PRO A 319 1.84 1.45 1.19
N PRO A 320 2.88 2.29 1.38
CA PRO A 320 4.06 1.88 2.13
C PRO A 320 3.69 1.41 3.54
N ARG A 321 4.24 0.25 3.93
CA ARG A 321 3.97 -0.38 5.24
C ARG A 321 5.19 -1.04 5.85
N LYS A 322 6.14 -1.43 5.00
CA LYS A 322 7.45 -1.91 5.43
C LYS A 322 8.37 -0.70 5.58
N ALA A 323 9.29 -0.76 6.51
CA ALA A 323 10.35 0.24 6.61
C ALA A 323 11.55 -0.22 5.76
N PRO A 324 12.26 0.69 5.06
CA PRO A 324 13.46 0.35 4.30
C PRO A 324 14.49 -0.38 5.15
N ALA A 325 15.06 -1.47 4.61
CA ALA A 325 15.98 -2.33 5.36
C ALA A 325 17.17 -1.56 5.94
N LYS A 326 17.75 -0.64 5.17
CA LYS A 326 18.87 0.22 5.57
C LYS A 326 18.53 1.09 6.80
N ILE A 327 17.36 1.74 6.79
CA ILE A 327 16.91 2.63 7.89
C ILE A 327 16.55 1.80 9.13
N MET A 328 15.87 0.66 8.95
CA MET A 328 15.62 -0.29 10.03
C MET A 328 16.90 -0.81 10.68
N ASN A 329 17.93 -1.09 9.88
CA ASN A 329 19.22 -1.55 10.38
C ASN A 329 19.96 -0.46 11.17
N GLY A 330 19.87 0.81 10.76
CA GLY A 330 20.32 1.95 11.57
C GLY A 330 19.61 2.02 12.91
N ILE A 331 18.28 1.98 12.92
CA ILE A 331 17.46 1.98 14.15
C ILE A 331 17.80 0.77 15.06
N LEU A 332 18.00 -0.42 14.49
CA LEU A 332 18.43 -1.62 15.21
C LEU A 332 19.81 -1.44 15.87
N GLN A 333 20.77 -0.81 15.18
CA GLN A 333 22.09 -0.51 15.73
C GLN A 333 21.98 0.46 16.91
N LEU A 334 21.20 1.53 16.82
CA LEU A 334 20.97 2.48 17.92
C LEU A 334 20.35 1.80 19.16
N ILE A 335 19.35 0.93 18.94
CA ILE A 335 18.71 0.15 20.02
C ILE A 335 19.72 -0.79 20.70
N ASN A 336 20.60 -1.44 19.93
CA ASN A 336 21.64 -2.32 20.47
C ASN A 336 22.75 -1.53 21.21
N GLN A 337 23.14 -0.36 20.69
CA GLN A 337 24.13 0.53 21.31
C GLN A 337 23.64 1.13 22.63
N ALA A 338 22.33 1.38 22.78
CA ALA A 338 21.75 1.94 23.99
C ALA A 338 21.94 1.06 25.24
N ARG A 339 22.22 -0.26 25.07
CA ARG A 339 22.58 -1.23 26.13
C ARG A 339 21.88 -1.02 27.47
N SER A 340 20.56 -0.80 27.42
CA SER A 340 19.75 -0.45 28.58
C SER A 340 18.64 -1.48 28.81
N PRO A 341 18.61 -2.17 29.96
CA PRO A 341 17.55 -3.13 30.27
C PRO A 341 16.20 -2.44 30.50
N SER A 342 16.20 -1.12 30.75
CA SER A 342 15.01 -0.28 30.99
C SER A 342 14.59 0.53 29.77
N LEU A 343 15.18 0.30 28.58
CA LEU A 343 14.78 0.98 27.35
C LEU A 343 13.30 0.75 27.04
N THR A 344 12.60 1.84 26.76
CA THR A 344 11.19 1.87 26.33
C THR A 344 11.11 2.63 25.03
N LEU A 345 10.00 2.51 24.31
CA LEU A 345 9.74 3.34 23.12
C LEU A 345 9.84 4.84 23.48
N GLY A 346 9.21 5.28 24.57
CA GLY A 346 9.20 6.69 24.98
C GLY A 346 10.57 7.24 25.39
N THR A 347 11.47 6.41 25.95
CA THR A 347 12.85 6.82 26.26
C THR A 347 13.76 6.73 25.03
N PHE A 348 13.54 5.77 24.14
CA PHE A 348 14.26 5.67 22.85
C PHE A 348 13.96 6.85 21.93
N LEU A 349 12.68 7.24 21.78
CA LEU A 349 12.24 8.38 20.95
C LEU A 349 12.80 9.73 21.43
N LYS A 350 13.24 9.83 22.68
CA LYS A 350 13.89 11.02 23.27
C LYS A 350 15.41 10.90 23.38
N SER A 351 16.00 9.82 22.85
CA SER A 351 17.45 9.59 22.98
C SER A 351 18.24 10.52 22.05
N PRO A 352 19.37 11.10 22.50
CA PRO A 352 20.23 11.92 21.64
C PRO A 352 20.72 11.16 20.40
N ALA A 353 21.00 9.87 20.54
CA ALA A 353 21.43 9.02 19.44
C ALA A 353 20.38 8.91 18.32
N LEU A 354 19.08 8.84 18.66
CA LEU A 354 18.01 8.87 17.66
C LEU A 354 17.83 10.27 17.05
N GLN A 355 18.02 11.33 17.84
CA GLN A 355 17.96 12.71 17.35
C GLN A 355 19.06 12.99 16.31
N SER A 356 20.31 12.56 16.58
CA SER A 356 21.40 12.63 15.60
C SER A 356 21.09 11.83 14.33
N PHE A 357 20.59 10.60 14.46
CA PHE A 357 20.19 9.79 13.30
C PHE A 357 19.06 10.43 12.48
N CYS A 358 18.09 11.09 13.12
CA CYS A 358 17.08 11.85 12.38
C CYS A 358 17.71 13.04 11.65
N ALA A 359 18.64 13.76 12.29
CA ALA A 359 19.33 14.90 11.69
C ALA A 359 20.24 14.49 10.49
N GLU A 360 20.88 13.32 10.54
CA GLU A 360 21.60 12.72 9.40
C GLU A 360 20.68 12.48 8.19
N HIS A 361 19.39 12.24 8.44
CA HIS A 361 18.33 12.13 7.43
C HIS A 361 17.60 13.48 7.15
N ASN A 362 18.14 14.62 7.59
CA ASN A 362 17.52 15.96 7.50
C ASN A 362 16.11 16.05 8.13
N CYS A 363 15.84 15.23 9.14
CA CYS A 363 14.54 15.09 9.80
C CYS A 363 14.63 15.39 11.31
N HIS A 364 13.50 15.72 11.92
CA HIS A 364 13.40 15.91 13.38
C HIS A 364 12.82 14.68 14.09
N THR A 365 12.05 13.86 13.37
CA THR A 365 11.42 12.64 13.90
C THR A 365 11.54 11.49 12.90
N ILE A 366 11.51 10.25 13.39
CA ILE A 366 11.59 9.06 12.53
C ILE A 366 10.40 8.94 11.56
N GLN A 367 9.24 9.50 11.90
CA GLN A 367 8.08 9.54 11.01
C GLN A 367 8.30 10.43 9.79
N GLN A 368 9.16 11.46 9.89
CA GLN A 368 9.54 12.29 8.75
C GLN A 368 10.55 11.57 7.83
N ILE A 369 11.32 10.61 8.35
CA ILE A 369 12.25 9.81 7.53
C ILE A 369 11.49 8.88 6.58
N HIS A 370 10.44 8.21 7.07
CA HIS A 370 9.59 7.36 6.23
C HIS A 370 8.21 7.10 6.87
N GLU A 371 7.15 7.09 6.07
CA GLU A 371 5.77 7.01 6.56
C GLU A 371 5.45 5.72 7.34
N SER A 372 6.16 4.61 7.06
CA SER A 372 6.00 3.35 7.79
C SER A 372 6.25 3.47 9.30
N PHE A 373 7.06 4.46 9.70
CA PHE A 373 7.35 4.73 11.11
C PHE A 373 6.21 5.45 11.85
N SER A 374 5.12 5.81 11.15
CA SER A 374 3.88 6.27 11.80
C SER A 374 3.29 5.19 12.72
N ASN A 375 3.52 3.90 12.42
CA ASN A 375 3.25 2.81 13.36
C ASN A 375 4.51 2.49 14.19
N MET A 376 4.40 2.64 15.51
CA MET A 376 5.50 2.37 16.45
C MET A 376 5.57 0.93 16.96
N ASP A 377 4.55 0.10 16.72
CA ASP A 377 4.52 -1.30 17.18
C ASP A 377 5.76 -2.11 16.73
N PRO A 378 6.28 -1.98 15.49
CA PRO A 378 7.49 -2.69 15.07
C PRO A 378 8.72 -2.29 15.89
N ILE A 379 8.91 -1.00 16.19
CA ILE A 379 10.03 -0.50 16.99
C ILE A 379 9.89 -0.97 18.44
N GLN A 380 8.68 -0.90 19.01
CA GLN A 380 8.42 -1.39 20.36
C GLN A 380 8.66 -2.91 20.47
N ALA A 381 8.26 -3.68 19.46
CA ALA A 381 8.54 -5.12 19.38
C ALA A 381 10.04 -5.41 19.27
N VAL A 382 10.79 -4.63 18.49
CA VAL A 382 12.26 -4.72 18.38
C VAL A 382 12.94 -4.40 19.71
N ILE A 383 12.58 -3.30 20.38
CA ILE A 383 13.12 -2.94 21.71
C ILE A 383 12.86 -4.08 22.71
N ARG A 384 11.64 -4.63 22.73
CA ARG A 384 11.29 -5.77 23.59
C ARG A 384 12.13 -7.01 23.26
N LYS A 385 12.31 -7.34 21.97
CA LYS A 385 13.15 -8.46 21.52
C LYS A 385 14.59 -8.28 21.98
N GLN A 386 15.20 -7.11 21.76
CA GLN A 386 16.59 -6.87 22.14
C GLN A 386 16.80 -6.90 23.64
N ARG A 387 15.84 -6.39 24.43
CA ARG A 387 15.88 -6.52 25.90
C ARG A 387 15.86 -7.98 26.37
N LEU A 388 15.02 -8.83 25.76
CA LEU A 388 14.97 -10.26 26.09
C LEU A 388 16.24 -11.02 25.67
N LEU A 389 16.91 -10.60 24.59
CA LEU A 389 18.18 -11.20 24.15
C LEU A 389 19.37 -10.81 25.03
N HIS A 390 19.46 -9.53 25.42
CA HIS A 390 20.58 -9.02 26.23
C HIS A 390 20.40 -9.27 27.73
N TYR A 391 19.14 -9.28 28.22
CA TYR A 391 18.81 -9.39 29.63
C TYR A 391 17.73 -10.48 29.86
N PRO A 392 18.04 -11.76 29.61
CA PRO A 392 17.05 -12.85 29.64
C PRO A 392 16.44 -13.07 31.04
N ALA A 393 17.21 -12.85 32.10
CA ALA A 393 16.72 -12.89 33.49
C ALA A 393 16.03 -11.58 33.95
N GLY A 394 15.88 -10.60 33.05
CA GLY A 394 15.24 -9.32 33.32
C GLY A 394 16.12 -8.35 34.13
N GLN A 395 15.48 -7.68 35.09
CA GLN A 395 16.11 -6.71 36.00
C GLN A 395 16.02 -7.22 37.45
N ASN A 396 16.56 -6.43 38.39
CA ASN A 396 16.57 -6.73 39.83
C ASN A 396 17.43 -7.98 40.15
N VAL A 397 17.19 -8.61 41.31
CA VAL A 397 18.00 -9.71 41.85
C VAL A 397 18.27 -10.81 40.83
N ASN A 398 17.27 -11.22 40.05
CA ASN A 398 17.43 -12.27 39.03
C ASN A 398 18.42 -11.87 37.91
N GLY A 399 18.40 -10.60 37.48
CA GLY A 399 19.37 -10.07 36.52
C GLY A 399 20.79 -10.01 37.10
N VAL A 400 20.92 -9.60 38.36
CA VAL A 400 22.21 -9.57 39.08
C VAL A 400 22.78 -10.99 39.24
N MET A 401 21.97 -11.95 39.67
CA MET A 401 22.39 -13.36 39.81
C MET A 401 22.80 -13.98 38.46
N PHE A 402 22.14 -13.61 37.36
CA PHE A 402 22.50 -14.07 36.02
C PHE A 402 23.86 -13.52 35.56
N GLU A 403 24.11 -12.22 35.72
CA GLU A 403 25.41 -11.64 35.37
C GLU A 403 26.53 -12.10 36.33
N LEU A 404 26.24 -12.31 37.62
CA LEU A 404 27.18 -12.92 38.56
C LEU A 404 27.52 -14.36 38.16
N GLY A 405 26.54 -15.14 37.71
CA GLY A 405 26.74 -16.51 37.20
C GLY A 405 27.60 -16.57 35.92
N LYS A 406 27.53 -15.52 35.10
CA LYS A 406 28.27 -15.38 33.84
C LYS A 406 29.71 -14.88 34.05
N ASN A 407 29.91 -13.97 35.00
CA ASN A 407 31.21 -13.36 35.32
C ASN A 407 31.80 -14.03 36.56
N LYS A 408 32.36 -15.25 36.41
CA LYS A 408 32.89 -16.06 37.51
C LYS A 408 33.94 -15.34 38.38
N ASP A 409 34.70 -14.42 37.79
CA ASP A 409 35.73 -13.65 38.49
C ASP A 409 35.14 -12.75 39.59
N LEU A 410 33.87 -12.34 39.47
CA LEU A 410 33.14 -11.56 40.47
C LEU A 410 32.62 -12.42 41.65
N GLN A 411 32.68 -13.75 41.54
CA GLN A 411 32.26 -14.67 42.62
C GLN A 411 33.35 -14.87 43.68
N VAL A 412 34.60 -14.46 43.38
CA VAL A 412 35.78 -14.73 44.22
C VAL A 412 35.98 -13.67 45.33
N SER A 413 35.21 -12.57 45.31
CA SER A 413 35.38 -11.44 46.24
C SER A 413 34.64 -11.59 47.58
N THR A 414 33.95 -12.70 47.82
CA THR A 414 33.21 -12.96 49.08
C THR A 414 33.56 -14.34 49.62
N SER A 415 34.58 -14.40 50.48
CA SER A 415 34.96 -15.54 51.32
C SER A 415 35.52 -15.02 52.63
#